data_AF-A0A0B8QAF0-F1
#
_entry.id   AF-A0A0B8QAF0-F1
#
_cell.length_a   1.000
_cell.length_b   1.000
_cell.length_c   1.000
_cell.angle_alpha   90.00
_cell.angle_beta   90.00
_cell.angle_gamma   90.00
#
_symmetry.space_group_name_H-M   'P 1'
#
loop_
_entity.id
_entity.type
_entity.pdbx_description
1 polymer ?
#
loop_
_entity_poly.entity_id
_entity_poly.type
_entity_poly.pdbx_seq_one_letter_code
_entity_poly.pdbx_strand_id
1 'polypeptide(L)'
;MCEDFGSLNPDNYLVSEEQSGSIKIACKSCRSVRNLLDPAELFVELTQQNQRKRNQLPCCNNDGCRSFGLNVHLYPENYHSFGFSGEKQRYRCKQCQSTVVDRFSVENPQLESHVTILGLLLTGFSPKEVAKKLNIQAKTFNDHLKTMATICRQKSAIFDFHWQNSKDRFNLGSDFTRLQPNSDNGVFLIATCDLNSHYMVDHNINLTTIDSPPQSRQEAKGRLIEKALFLYTINPTRLSLSYRLSIS
;
A
#
# COMPACT_ATOMS: atom_id res chain seq x y z
N MET A 1 -16.55 16.48 15.51
CA MET A 1 -15.84 16.92 14.29
C MET A 1 -15.21 18.28 14.61
N CYS A 2 -13.99 18.59 14.15
CA CYS A 2 -13.37 19.89 14.47
C CYS A 2 -14.15 21.02 13.77
N GLU A 3 -14.52 22.06 14.51
CA GLU A 3 -15.29 23.21 14.00
C GLU A 3 -14.51 24.03 12.96
N ASP A 4 -13.18 24.04 13.08
CA ASP A 4 -12.27 24.77 12.18
C ASP A 4 -11.77 23.93 11.00
N PHE A 5 -12.27 22.70 10.82
CA PHE A 5 -11.81 21.82 9.74
C PHE A 5 -12.16 22.43 8.37
N GLY A 6 -11.13 22.79 7.59
CA GLY A 6 -11.31 23.41 6.28
C GLY A 6 -11.61 24.92 6.33
N SER A 7 -11.47 25.56 7.50
CA SER A 7 -11.57 27.02 7.62
C SER A 7 -10.53 27.69 6.72
N LEU A 8 -10.95 28.71 5.99
CA LEU A 8 -10.06 29.57 5.20
C LEU A 8 -9.48 30.73 6.04
N ASN A 9 -9.90 30.87 7.31
CA ASN A 9 -9.39 31.90 8.19
C ASN A 9 -8.00 31.50 8.74
N PRO A 10 -6.90 32.20 8.38
CA PRO A 10 -5.56 31.87 8.85
C PRO A 10 -5.42 31.92 10.37
N ASP A 11 -6.22 32.76 11.04
CA ASP A 11 -6.19 32.91 12.49
C ASP A 11 -6.64 31.65 13.24
N ASN A 12 -7.28 30.69 12.58
CA ASN A 12 -7.67 29.42 13.19
C ASN A 12 -6.51 28.42 13.26
N TYR A 13 -5.33 28.80 12.73
CA TYR A 13 -4.17 27.91 12.61
C TYR A 13 -2.90 28.53 13.23
N LEU A 14 -2.00 27.65 13.68
CA LEU A 14 -0.64 27.96 14.09
C LEU A 14 0.30 27.41 13.02
N VAL A 15 1.18 28.25 12.51
CA VAL A 15 2.23 27.86 11.57
C VAL A 15 3.55 27.82 12.34
N SER A 16 4.27 26.70 12.26
CA SER A 16 5.60 26.57 12.84
C SER A 16 6.56 25.95 11.84
N GLU A 17 7.76 26.52 11.73
CA GLU A 17 8.85 25.99 10.92
C GLU A 17 9.75 25.12 11.81
N GLU A 18 10.04 23.88 11.39
CA GLU A 18 11.02 23.04 12.06
C GLU A 18 12.45 23.37 11.62
N GLN A 19 13.43 22.97 12.43
CA GLN A 19 14.86 23.11 12.09
C GLN A 19 15.26 22.43 10.77
N SER A 20 14.42 21.50 10.27
CA SER A 20 14.56 20.83 8.98
C SER A 20 14.04 21.62 7.78
N GLY A 21 13.43 22.79 7.97
CA GLY A 21 12.79 23.60 6.92
C GLY A 21 11.35 23.19 6.60
N SER A 22 10.83 22.13 7.23
CA SER A 22 9.45 21.68 7.02
C SER A 22 8.44 22.58 7.75
N ILE A 23 7.37 22.96 7.08
CA ILE A 23 6.30 23.80 7.63
C ILE A 23 5.20 22.92 8.22
N LYS A 24 4.85 23.16 9.49
CA LYS A 24 3.73 22.52 10.17
C LYS A 24 2.61 23.50 10.38
N ILE A 25 1.39 23.08 10.04
CA ILE A 25 0.17 23.81 10.36
C ILE A 25 -0.59 23.02 11.42
N ALA A 26 -0.87 23.65 12.55
CA ALA A 26 -1.70 23.08 13.62
C ALA A 26 -3.01 23.86 13.75
N CYS A 27 -4.15 23.18 13.77
CA CYS A 27 -5.43 23.82 14.10
C CYS A 27 -5.44 24.26 15.57
N LYS A 28 -5.83 25.51 15.87
CA LYS A 28 -5.88 26.02 17.26
C LYS A 28 -6.93 25.29 18.11
N SER A 29 -8.07 24.94 17.52
CA SER A 29 -9.18 24.26 18.22
C SER A 29 -8.88 22.80 18.54
N CYS A 30 -8.54 21.99 17.53
CA CYS A 30 -8.34 20.53 17.73
C CYS A 30 -6.88 20.11 17.88
N ARG A 31 -5.91 21.03 17.72
CA ARG A 31 -4.46 20.77 17.76
C ARG A 31 -3.97 19.70 16.76
N SER A 32 -4.78 19.37 15.76
CA SER A 32 -4.36 18.49 14.68
C SER A 32 -3.26 19.17 13.88
N VAL A 33 -2.10 18.51 13.79
CA VAL A 33 -0.94 18.98 13.04
C VAL A 33 -0.93 18.34 11.66
N ARG A 34 -0.72 19.16 10.63
CA ARG A 34 -0.49 18.76 9.24
C ARG A 34 0.92 19.19 8.85
N ASN A 35 1.70 18.25 8.34
CA ASN A 35 2.92 18.60 7.63
C ASN A 35 2.50 19.11 6.26
N LEU A 36 2.86 20.34 5.93
CA LEU A 36 2.80 20.79 4.55
C LEU A 36 4.04 20.27 3.85
N LEU A 37 3.84 19.47 2.81
CA LEU A 37 4.90 19.19 1.86
C LEU A 37 5.01 20.41 0.95
N ASP A 38 6.17 21.04 0.92
CA ASP A 38 6.49 22.02 -0.11
C ASP A 38 6.31 21.35 -1.50
N PRO A 39 5.81 22.06 -2.53
CA PRO A 39 5.79 21.54 -3.89
C PRO A 39 7.10 20.86 -4.35
N ALA A 40 8.27 21.38 -3.96
CA ALA A 40 9.56 20.77 -4.24
C ALA A 40 9.75 19.43 -3.49
N GLU A 41 9.36 19.36 -2.22
CA GLU A 41 9.38 18.13 -1.41
C GLU A 41 8.38 17.08 -1.93
N LEU A 42 7.25 17.51 -2.47
CA LEU A 42 6.27 16.62 -3.10
C LEU A 42 6.89 15.87 -4.27
N PHE A 43 7.66 16.54 -5.13
CA PHE A 43 8.37 15.88 -6.22
C PHE A 43 9.44 14.89 -5.70
N VAL A 44 10.12 15.23 -4.61
CA VAL A 44 11.09 14.33 -3.97
C VAL A 44 10.39 13.07 -3.45
N GLU A 45 9.33 13.21 -2.65
CA GLU A 45 8.61 12.05 -2.10
C GLU A 45 7.97 11.22 -3.23
N LEU A 46 7.36 11.86 -4.23
CA LEU A 46 6.81 11.16 -5.40
C LEU A 46 7.89 10.34 -6.13
N THR A 47 9.08 10.92 -6.33
CA THR A 47 10.22 10.25 -6.96
C THR A 47 10.68 9.07 -6.11
N GLN A 48 10.80 9.24 -4.80
CA GLN A 48 11.18 8.18 -3.87
C GLN A 48 10.14 7.05 -3.85
N GLN A 49 8.85 7.35 -3.83
CA GLN A 49 7.79 6.35 -3.89
C GLN A 49 7.85 5.55 -5.19
N ASN A 50 8.04 6.22 -6.33
CA ASN A 50 8.18 5.56 -7.62
C ASN A 50 9.44 4.68 -7.69
N GLN A 51 10.56 5.11 -7.08
CA GLN A 51 11.74 4.25 -6.95
C GLN A 51 11.48 3.04 -6.04
N ARG A 52 10.82 3.22 -4.88
CA ARG A 52 10.45 2.13 -3.98
C ARG A 52 9.53 1.10 -4.66
N LYS A 53 8.57 1.55 -5.47
CA LYS A 53 7.68 0.68 -6.25
C LYS A 53 8.47 -0.08 -7.33
N ARG A 54 9.32 0.61 -8.09
CA ARG A 54 10.18 -0.02 -9.12
C ARG A 54 11.13 -1.05 -8.55
N ASN A 55 11.76 -0.77 -7.40
CA ASN A 55 12.67 -1.70 -6.72
C ASN A 55 12.01 -3.01 -6.25
N GLN A 56 10.66 -3.05 -6.20
CA GLN A 56 9.90 -4.25 -5.88
C GLN A 56 9.55 -5.08 -7.12
N LEU A 57 9.71 -4.52 -8.33
CA LEU A 57 9.45 -5.20 -9.60
C LEU A 57 10.75 -5.83 -10.13
N PRO A 58 10.71 -7.09 -10.58
CA PRO A 58 11.75 -7.61 -11.45
C PRO A 58 11.64 -6.95 -12.83
N CYS A 59 12.39 -5.88 -13.06
CA CYS A 59 12.44 -5.14 -14.31
C CYS A 59 13.85 -4.64 -14.64
N CYS A 60 14.05 -4.13 -15.87
CA CYS A 60 15.29 -3.45 -16.23
C CYS A 60 15.41 -2.11 -15.48
N ASN A 61 16.58 -1.85 -14.90
CA ASN A 61 16.87 -0.62 -14.12
C ASN A 61 17.83 0.34 -14.84
N ASN A 62 18.10 0.12 -16.12
CA ASN A 62 18.92 1.05 -16.91
C ASN A 62 18.01 2.11 -17.53
N ASP A 63 18.08 3.35 -17.03
CA ASP A 63 17.21 4.49 -17.42
C ASP A 63 17.22 4.76 -18.94
N GLY A 64 18.32 4.47 -19.64
CA GLY A 64 18.42 4.64 -21.09
C GLY A 64 17.87 3.47 -21.92
N CYS A 65 17.33 2.43 -21.29
CA CYS A 65 16.88 1.22 -21.96
C CYS A 65 15.41 1.31 -22.37
N ARG A 66 15.07 0.85 -23.59
CA ARG A 66 13.67 0.72 -24.01
C ARG A 66 12.84 -0.19 -23.09
N SER A 67 13.47 -1.19 -22.49
CA SER A 67 12.82 -2.10 -21.54
C SER A 67 12.85 -1.59 -20.10
N PHE A 68 13.28 -0.34 -19.87
CA PHE A 68 13.32 0.25 -18.53
C PHE A 68 11.96 0.20 -17.84
N GLY A 69 11.94 -0.28 -16.59
CA GLY A 69 10.72 -0.39 -15.80
C GLY A 69 9.74 -1.50 -16.24
N LEU A 70 9.87 -2.07 -17.44
CA LEU A 70 9.00 -3.14 -17.92
C LEU A 70 9.23 -4.42 -17.11
N ASN A 71 8.16 -4.98 -16.55
CA ASN A 71 8.26 -6.18 -15.71
C ASN A 71 8.57 -7.44 -16.55
N VAL A 72 9.45 -8.31 -16.06
CA VAL A 72 9.87 -9.54 -16.77
C VAL A 72 8.74 -10.53 -17.03
N HIS A 73 7.69 -10.55 -16.20
CA HIS A 73 6.56 -11.47 -16.32
C HIS A 73 5.48 -10.94 -17.27
N LEU A 74 5.35 -9.63 -17.37
CA LEU A 74 4.36 -8.98 -18.24
C LEU A 74 4.88 -8.76 -19.66
N TYR A 75 6.20 -8.61 -19.80
CA TYR A 75 6.87 -8.39 -21.08
C TYR A 75 8.01 -9.40 -21.30
N PRO A 76 7.73 -10.72 -21.24
CA PRO A 76 8.76 -11.77 -21.33
C PRO A 76 9.54 -11.72 -22.64
N GLU A 77 8.96 -11.18 -23.71
CA GLU A 77 9.61 -10.98 -25.00
C GLU A 77 10.83 -10.05 -24.93
N ASN A 78 10.91 -9.17 -23.92
CA ASN A 78 12.04 -8.26 -23.72
C ASN A 78 13.20 -8.88 -22.92
N TYR A 79 13.03 -10.10 -22.39
CA TYR A 79 13.98 -10.73 -21.49
C TYR A 79 14.32 -12.17 -21.88
N HIS A 80 15.54 -12.60 -21.51
CA HIS A 80 15.96 -13.99 -21.59
C HIS A 80 16.21 -14.52 -20.18
N SER A 81 15.49 -15.56 -19.76
CA SER A 81 15.76 -16.26 -18.50
C SER A 81 17.09 -17.03 -18.61
N PHE A 82 18.04 -16.78 -17.70
CA PHE A 82 19.35 -17.43 -17.74
C PHE A 82 19.89 -17.71 -16.32
N GLY A 83 19.84 -18.97 -15.89
CA GLY A 83 20.39 -19.40 -14.61
C GLY A 83 19.76 -18.74 -13.37
N PHE A 84 20.45 -18.87 -12.24
CA PHE A 84 19.91 -18.53 -10.92
C PHE A 84 20.92 -17.79 -10.02
N SER A 85 20.40 -16.97 -9.09
CA SER A 85 21.10 -16.36 -7.94
C SER A 85 20.67 -17.10 -6.67
N GLY A 86 21.43 -18.12 -6.25
CA GLY A 86 20.88 -19.12 -5.32
C GLY A 86 19.70 -19.81 -6.00
N GLU A 87 18.53 -19.80 -5.37
CA GLU A 87 17.29 -20.35 -5.95
C GLU A 87 16.52 -19.35 -6.85
N LYS A 88 16.95 -18.08 -6.91
CA LYS A 88 16.18 -17.02 -7.58
C LYS A 88 16.49 -16.96 -9.06
N GLN A 89 15.47 -17.01 -9.91
CA GLN A 89 15.58 -16.87 -11.37
C GLN A 89 16.25 -15.55 -11.76
N ARG A 90 17.22 -15.63 -12.67
CA ARG A 90 17.84 -14.47 -13.32
C ARG A 90 17.28 -14.28 -14.72
N TYR A 91 17.13 -13.02 -15.12
CA TYR A 91 16.73 -12.58 -16.44
C TYR A 91 17.75 -11.61 -17.00
N ARG A 92 18.02 -11.67 -18.30
CA ARG A 92 18.86 -10.72 -19.03
C ARG A 92 17.96 -9.88 -19.92
N CYS A 93 18.07 -8.56 -19.81
CA CYS A 93 17.42 -7.66 -20.76
C CYS A 93 18.01 -7.89 -22.16
N LYS A 94 17.18 -8.17 -23.16
CA LYS A 94 17.66 -8.39 -24.54
C LYS A 94 18.27 -7.15 -25.17
N GLN A 95 17.82 -5.96 -24.75
CA GLN A 95 18.29 -4.70 -25.30
C GLN A 95 19.63 -4.23 -24.69
N CYS A 96 19.69 -4.08 -23.37
CA CYS A 96 20.87 -3.51 -22.70
C CYS A 96 21.73 -4.54 -21.97
N GLN A 97 21.37 -5.83 -22.04
CA GLN A 97 22.10 -6.95 -21.42
C GLN A 97 22.20 -6.87 -19.88
N SER A 98 21.50 -5.95 -19.23
CA SER A 98 21.46 -5.85 -17.77
C SER A 98 20.85 -7.11 -17.16
N THR A 99 21.42 -7.56 -16.05
CA THR A 99 20.88 -8.71 -15.29
C THR A 99 19.84 -8.22 -14.28
N VAL A 100 18.69 -8.88 -14.28
CA VAL A 100 17.57 -8.68 -13.37
C VAL A 100 17.40 -9.97 -12.58
N VAL A 101 17.28 -9.87 -11.25
CA VAL A 101 17.02 -11.03 -10.39
C VAL A 101 15.58 -10.96 -9.92
N ASP A 102 14.78 -11.97 -10.24
CA ASP A 102 13.45 -12.09 -9.64
C ASP A 102 13.56 -12.65 -8.23
N ARG A 103 13.49 -11.75 -7.26
CA ARG A 103 13.63 -12.07 -5.83
C ARG A 103 12.54 -13.01 -5.31
N PHE A 104 11.46 -13.20 -6.06
CA PHE A 104 10.26 -13.92 -5.65
C PHE A 104 9.83 -14.99 -6.67
N SER A 105 10.76 -15.36 -7.55
CA SER A 105 10.61 -16.52 -8.44
C SER A 105 10.61 -17.85 -7.69
N VAL A 106 11.02 -17.84 -6.42
CA VAL A 106 11.02 -19.01 -5.54
C VAL A 106 9.65 -19.19 -4.92
N GLU A 107 9.18 -20.44 -4.85
CA GLU A 107 7.99 -20.79 -4.09
C GLU A 107 8.12 -20.37 -2.62
N ASN A 108 7.00 -20.01 -2.00
CA ASN A 108 6.99 -19.66 -0.58
C ASN A 108 7.19 -20.92 0.27
N PRO A 109 8.34 -21.11 0.96
CA PRO A 109 8.60 -22.32 1.73
C PRO A 109 7.70 -22.46 2.96
N GLN A 110 7.02 -21.37 3.35
CA GLN A 110 6.12 -21.31 4.51
C GLN A 110 4.66 -21.15 4.07
N LEU A 111 4.31 -21.61 2.86
CA LEU A 111 2.98 -21.44 2.29
C LEU A 111 1.87 -21.93 3.22
N GLU A 112 2.00 -23.15 3.74
CA GLU A 112 1.00 -23.76 4.64
C GLU A 112 0.80 -22.92 5.92
N SER A 113 1.89 -22.51 6.55
CA SER A 113 1.85 -21.65 7.74
C SER A 113 1.22 -20.29 7.44
N HIS A 114 1.58 -19.65 6.32
CA HIS A 114 1.03 -18.35 5.92
C HIS A 114 -0.47 -18.44 5.59
N VAL A 115 -0.90 -19.48 4.88
CA VAL A 115 -2.32 -19.74 4.59
C VAL A 115 -3.10 -19.98 5.88
N THR A 116 -2.55 -20.76 6.81
CA THR A 116 -3.19 -21.03 8.11
C THR A 116 -3.30 -19.76 8.95
N ILE A 117 -2.23 -18.97 9.07
CA ILE A 117 -2.24 -17.68 9.76
C ILE A 117 -3.32 -16.77 9.16
N LEU A 118 -3.36 -16.67 7.83
CA LEU A 118 -4.33 -15.85 7.12
C LEU A 118 -5.77 -16.30 7.40
N GLY A 119 -6.04 -17.60 7.31
CA GLY A 119 -7.37 -18.15 7.59
C GLY A 119 -7.85 -17.87 9.02
N LEU A 120 -6.96 -17.94 10.00
CA LEU A 120 -7.29 -17.59 11.39
C LEU A 120 -7.55 -16.09 11.55
N LEU A 121 -6.77 -15.23 10.91
CA LEU A 121 -7.01 -13.78 10.96
C LEU A 121 -8.35 -13.41 10.30
N LEU A 122 -8.67 -13.99 9.14
CA LEU A 122 -9.91 -13.74 8.41
C LEU A 122 -11.15 -14.26 9.13
N THR A 123 -11.00 -15.25 10.02
CA THR A 123 -12.09 -15.75 10.87
C THR A 123 -12.27 -14.95 12.15
N GLY A 124 -11.50 -13.85 12.33
CA GLY A 124 -11.66 -12.91 13.43
C GLY A 124 -10.80 -13.18 14.66
N PHE A 125 -9.89 -14.16 14.62
CA PHE A 125 -8.93 -14.35 15.71
C PHE A 125 -7.96 -13.17 15.79
N SER A 126 -7.71 -12.68 17.00
CA SER A 126 -6.68 -11.69 17.24
C SER A 126 -5.28 -12.28 17.02
N PRO A 127 -4.28 -11.46 16.64
CA PRO A 127 -2.89 -11.87 16.52
C PRO A 127 -2.33 -12.69 17.70
N LYS A 128 -2.77 -12.37 18.92
CA LYS A 128 -2.35 -13.09 20.13
C LYS A 128 -2.94 -14.49 20.18
N GLU A 129 -4.21 -14.62 19.82
CA GLU A 129 -4.91 -15.91 19.76
C GLU A 129 -4.34 -16.78 18.66
N VAL A 130 -4.05 -16.21 17.49
CA VAL A 130 -3.39 -16.94 16.39
C VAL A 130 -2.03 -17.47 16.83
N ALA A 131 -1.18 -16.63 17.42
CA ALA A 131 0.14 -17.05 17.91
C ALA A 131 0.04 -18.17 18.96
N LYS A 132 -0.92 -18.08 19.89
CA LYS A 132 -1.18 -19.12 20.90
C LYS A 132 -1.67 -20.42 20.25
N LYS A 133 -2.61 -20.32 19.30
CA LYS A 133 -3.24 -21.48 18.64
C LYS A 133 -2.25 -22.25 17.75
N LEU A 134 -1.29 -21.55 17.16
CA LEU A 134 -0.21 -22.12 16.37
C LEU A 134 1.02 -22.51 17.21
N ASN A 135 0.99 -22.28 18.53
CA ASN A 135 2.11 -22.50 19.44
C ASN A 135 3.43 -21.85 18.95
N ILE A 136 3.34 -20.64 18.40
CA ILE A 136 4.50 -19.87 17.92
C ILE A 136 4.72 -18.63 18.76
N GLN A 137 5.99 -18.23 18.89
CA GLN A 137 6.34 -17.01 19.58
C GLN A 137 5.81 -15.77 18.86
N ALA A 138 5.46 -14.74 19.62
CA ALA A 138 4.96 -13.48 19.05
C ALA A 138 5.95 -12.85 18.06
N LYS A 139 7.26 -12.99 18.26
CA LYS A 139 8.28 -12.52 17.30
C LYS A 139 8.13 -13.23 15.96
N THR A 140 8.15 -14.57 15.97
CA THR A 140 7.98 -15.43 14.79
C THR A 140 6.68 -15.11 14.03
N PHE A 141 5.58 -14.92 14.76
CA PHE A 141 4.31 -14.51 14.14
C PHE A 141 4.43 -13.16 13.40
N ASN A 142 5.08 -12.15 14.00
CA ASN A 142 5.30 -10.87 13.31
C ASN A 142 6.21 -11.02 12.09
N ASP A 143 7.19 -11.91 12.14
CA ASP A 143 8.09 -12.18 11.02
C ASP A 143 7.33 -12.84 9.86
N HIS A 144 6.42 -13.79 10.14
CA HIS A 144 5.49 -14.31 9.12
C HIS A 144 4.61 -13.22 8.51
N LEU A 145 4.00 -12.35 9.33
CA LEU A 145 3.19 -11.24 8.83
C LEU A 145 3.98 -10.30 7.91
N LYS A 146 5.23 -9.97 8.26
CA LYS A 146 6.09 -9.13 7.43
C LYS A 146 6.42 -9.80 6.10
N THR A 147 6.70 -11.10 6.11
CA THR A 147 6.97 -11.89 4.91
C THR A 147 5.74 -11.93 4.02
N MET A 148 4.57 -12.29 4.57
CA MET A 148 3.29 -12.28 3.85
C MET A 148 2.99 -10.91 3.24
N ALA A 149 3.12 -9.82 4.01
CA ALA A 149 2.88 -8.48 3.51
C ALA A 149 3.85 -8.08 2.38
N THR A 150 5.10 -8.57 2.43
CA THR A 150 6.08 -8.33 1.36
C THR A 150 5.70 -9.06 0.08
N ILE A 151 5.27 -10.33 0.19
CA ILE A 151 4.79 -11.11 -0.95
C ILE A 151 3.56 -10.43 -1.57
N CYS A 152 2.58 -10.02 -0.76
CA CYS A 152 1.39 -9.31 -1.25
C CYS A 152 1.74 -8.02 -1.96
N ARG A 153 2.54 -7.14 -1.34
CA ARG A 153 2.95 -5.87 -1.96
C ARG A 153 3.60 -6.09 -3.32
N GLN A 154 4.43 -7.11 -3.44
CA GLN A 154 5.10 -7.42 -4.71
C GLN A 154 4.11 -7.92 -5.76
N LYS A 155 3.18 -8.83 -5.41
CA LYS A 155 2.13 -9.27 -6.33
C LYS A 155 1.24 -8.10 -6.74
N SER A 156 0.82 -7.26 -5.80
CA SER A 156 0.08 -6.02 -6.07
C SER A 156 0.85 -5.08 -6.99
N ALA A 157 2.16 -4.90 -6.79
CA ALA A 157 2.97 -4.02 -7.64
C ALA A 157 2.97 -4.47 -9.11
N ILE A 158 2.91 -5.78 -9.39
CA ILE A 158 2.81 -6.30 -10.77
C ILE A 158 1.46 -5.91 -11.38
N PHE A 159 0.37 -6.05 -10.62
CA PHE A 159 -0.97 -5.63 -11.07
C PHE A 159 -1.07 -4.11 -11.24
N ASP A 160 -0.52 -3.33 -10.30
CA ASP A 160 -0.44 -1.87 -10.38
C ASP A 160 0.28 -1.45 -11.66
N PHE A 161 1.44 -2.08 -11.94
CA PHE A 161 2.21 -1.79 -13.13
C PHE A 161 1.43 -2.15 -14.41
N HIS A 162 0.81 -3.32 -14.45
CA HIS A 162 -0.02 -3.73 -15.59
C HIS A 162 -1.16 -2.74 -15.81
N TRP A 163 -1.90 -2.39 -14.76
CA TRP A 163 -3.02 -1.45 -14.82
C TRP A 163 -2.56 -0.07 -15.32
N GLN A 164 -1.47 0.48 -14.78
CA GLN A 164 -0.89 1.77 -15.19
C GLN A 164 -0.47 1.82 -16.67
N ASN A 165 -0.07 0.68 -17.24
CA ASN A 165 0.36 0.58 -18.64
C ASN A 165 -0.72 0.05 -19.58
N SER A 166 -1.93 -0.25 -19.07
CA SER A 166 -2.99 -0.89 -19.85
C SER A 166 -3.84 0.07 -20.69
N LYS A 167 -3.86 1.37 -20.36
CA LYS A 167 -4.75 2.35 -21.00
C LYS A 167 -4.10 3.74 -21.04
N ASP A 168 -4.42 4.48 -22.10
CA ASP A 168 -4.03 5.90 -22.23
C ASP A 168 -4.91 6.83 -21.38
N ARG A 169 -6.11 6.39 -21.00
CA ARG A 169 -7.07 7.17 -20.20
C ARG A 169 -7.72 6.30 -19.14
N PHE A 170 -7.71 6.80 -17.90
CA PHE A 170 -8.35 6.17 -16.74
C PHE A 170 -9.63 6.92 -16.38
N ASN A 171 -10.69 6.18 -16.04
CA ASN A 171 -11.91 6.75 -15.52
C ASN A 171 -11.98 6.46 -14.02
N LEU A 172 -11.50 7.38 -13.21
CA LEU A 172 -11.38 7.17 -11.77
C LEU A 172 -12.64 7.66 -11.04
N GLY A 173 -13.13 6.86 -10.10
CA GLY A 173 -14.18 7.25 -9.17
C GLY A 173 -13.75 6.94 -7.74
N SER A 174 -14.11 7.81 -6.81
CA SER A 174 -13.85 7.63 -5.39
C SER A 174 -15.16 7.57 -4.62
N ASP A 175 -15.23 6.68 -3.66
CA ASP A 175 -16.33 6.57 -2.71
C ASP A 175 -15.78 6.40 -1.29
N PHE A 176 -16.61 6.64 -0.29
CA PHE A 176 -16.23 6.50 1.11
C PHE A 176 -17.32 5.87 1.95
N THR A 177 -16.91 5.10 2.96
CA THR A 177 -17.82 4.47 3.92
C THR A 177 -17.25 4.55 5.33
N ARG A 178 -18.11 4.49 6.35
CA ARG A 178 -17.66 4.44 7.75
C ARG A 178 -16.93 3.11 7.98
N LEU A 179 -15.67 3.18 8.40
CA LEU A 179 -14.84 1.99 8.64
C LEU A 179 -15.38 1.14 9.80
N GLN A 180 -15.91 1.81 10.82
CA GLN A 180 -16.52 1.19 11.99
C GLN A 180 -17.92 1.81 12.18
N PRO A 181 -18.95 1.28 11.49
CA PRO A 181 -20.28 1.90 11.43
C PRO A 181 -20.93 2.11 12.81
N ASN A 182 -20.57 1.27 13.78
CA ASN A 182 -21.10 1.30 15.15
C ASN A 182 -20.21 2.09 16.12
N SER A 183 -19.17 2.75 15.63
CA SER A 183 -18.34 3.63 16.44
C SER A 183 -18.47 5.07 15.93
N ASP A 184 -18.62 6.03 16.83
CA ASP A 184 -18.70 7.45 16.48
C ASP A 184 -17.30 8.09 16.40
N ASN A 185 -16.31 7.33 15.95
CA ASN A 185 -14.93 7.79 15.86
C ASN A 185 -14.65 8.63 14.60
N GLY A 186 -15.64 8.79 13.72
CA GLY A 186 -15.52 9.58 12.50
C GLY A 186 -14.53 9.03 11.48
N VAL A 187 -14.17 7.74 11.58
CA VAL A 187 -13.22 7.11 10.66
C VAL A 187 -13.94 6.60 9.41
N PHE A 188 -13.54 7.15 8.27
CA PHE A 188 -13.98 6.76 6.95
C PHE A 188 -12.87 6.00 6.23
N LEU A 189 -13.26 4.89 5.58
CA LEU A 189 -12.51 4.30 4.49
C LEU A 189 -12.89 5.03 3.22
N ILE A 190 -11.90 5.55 2.51
CA ILE A 190 -12.02 6.19 1.21
C ILE A 190 -11.33 5.26 0.22
N ALA A 191 -12.00 4.88 -0.86
CA ALA A 191 -11.43 4.04 -1.90
C ALA A 191 -11.59 4.72 -3.27
N THR A 192 -10.54 4.64 -4.08
CA THR A 192 -10.50 5.14 -5.45
C THR A 192 -10.28 3.97 -6.39
N CYS A 193 -11.14 3.84 -7.39
CA CYS A 193 -11.13 2.74 -8.35
C CYS A 193 -11.17 3.25 -9.80
N ASP A 194 -10.61 2.48 -10.73
CA ASP A 194 -10.94 2.62 -12.15
C ASP A 194 -12.33 2.04 -12.38
N LEU A 195 -13.28 2.89 -12.75
CA LEU A 195 -14.68 2.54 -12.96
C LEU A 195 -14.88 1.52 -14.09
N ASN A 196 -13.93 1.42 -15.02
CA ASN A 196 -14.03 0.49 -16.15
C ASN A 196 -13.48 -0.90 -15.84
N SER A 197 -12.34 -1.00 -15.15
CA SER A 197 -11.73 -2.29 -14.79
C SER A 197 -12.12 -2.78 -13.40
N HIS A 198 -12.77 -1.91 -12.61
CA HIS A 198 -13.02 -2.09 -11.18
C HIS A 198 -11.75 -2.33 -10.36
N TYR A 199 -10.58 -1.97 -10.90
CA TYR A 199 -9.32 -2.04 -10.19
C TYR A 199 -9.27 -0.96 -9.11
N MET A 200 -9.00 -1.36 -7.87
CA MET A 200 -8.81 -0.42 -6.77
C MET A 200 -7.40 0.18 -6.85
N VAL A 201 -7.34 1.46 -7.20
CA VAL A 201 -6.09 2.21 -7.44
C VAL A 201 -5.47 2.65 -6.13
N ASP A 202 -6.31 3.13 -5.22
CA ASP A 202 -5.88 3.62 -3.92
C ASP A 202 -6.98 3.44 -2.90
N HIS A 203 -6.60 3.29 -1.64
CA HIS A 203 -7.52 3.34 -0.51
C HIS A 203 -6.81 3.97 0.68
N ASN A 204 -7.53 4.84 1.37
CA ASN A 204 -7.02 5.55 2.53
C ASN A 204 -8.08 5.59 3.62
N ILE A 205 -7.62 5.82 4.84
CA ILE A 205 -8.49 6.19 5.94
C ILE A 205 -8.30 7.68 6.20
N ASN A 206 -9.38 8.38 6.56
CA ASN A 206 -9.31 9.81 6.90
C ASN A 206 -8.62 10.08 8.26
N LEU A 207 -8.07 9.05 8.90
CA LEU A 207 -7.09 9.22 9.97
C LEU A 207 -5.79 9.68 9.34
N THR A 208 -5.40 10.91 9.60
CA THR A 208 -3.99 11.26 9.42
C THR A 208 -3.17 10.37 10.33
N THR A 209 -2.39 9.49 9.72
CA THR A 209 -1.20 8.95 10.35
C THR A 209 -0.34 10.16 10.69
N ILE A 210 -0.50 10.69 11.89
CA ILE A 210 0.53 11.53 12.47
C ILE A 210 1.75 10.62 12.47
N ASP A 211 2.77 11.02 11.70
CA ASP A 211 4.12 10.48 11.69
C ASP A 211 4.82 10.75 13.04
N SER A 212 4.10 10.56 14.15
CA SER A 212 4.74 10.27 15.42
C SER A 212 5.25 8.83 15.31
N PRO A 213 6.54 8.56 15.62
CA PRO A 213 6.98 7.19 15.83
C PRO A 213 6.04 6.56 16.85
N PRO A 214 5.60 5.30 16.65
CA PRO A 214 4.64 4.67 17.53
C PRO A 214 5.13 4.78 18.97
N GLN A 215 4.32 5.41 19.83
CA GLN A 215 4.73 5.70 21.22
C GLN A 215 4.80 4.41 22.04
N SER A 216 4.20 3.34 21.53
CA SER A 216 4.31 2.00 22.09
C SER A 216 4.43 0.92 21.01
N ARG A 217 5.03 -0.22 21.39
CA ARG A 217 5.03 -1.45 20.58
C ARG A 217 3.63 -1.99 20.26
N GLN A 218 2.61 -1.61 21.04
CA GLN A 218 1.21 -2.03 20.80
C GLN A 218 0.57 -1.19 19.71
N GLU A 219 0.84 0.11 19.68
CA GLU A 219 0.37 1.03 18.65
C GLU A 219 1.02 0.75 17.29
N ALA A 220 2.32 0.45 17.28
CA ALA A 220 3.04 -0.02 16.09
C ALA A 220 2.42 -1.29 15.50
N LYS A 221 2.01 -2.22 16.38
CA LYS A 221 1.35 -3.47 15.99
C LYS A 221 -0.04 -3.21 15.43
N GLY A 222 -0.85 -2.36 16.06
CA GLY A 222 -2.19 -1.98 15.56
C GLY A 222 -2.14 -1.43 14.13
N ARG A 223 -1.23 -0.47 13.87
CA ARG A 223 -1.06 0.13 12.52
C ARG A 223 -0.57 -0.86 11.45
N LEU A 224 0.26 -1.84 11.84
CA LEU A 224 0.74 -2.91 10.95
C LEU A 224 -0.34 -3.97 10.66
N ILE A 225 -1.16 -4.28 11.66
CA ILE A 225 -2.26 -5.26 11.56
C ILE A 225 -3.39 -4.68 10.70
N GLU A 226 -3.75 -3.40 10.85
CA GLU A 226 -4.72 -2.71 9.99
C GLU A 226 -4.30 -2.70 8.52
N LYS A 227 -3.06 -2.29 8.22
CA LYS A 227 -2.54 -2.31 6.84
C LYS A 227 -2.43 -3.73 6.26
N ALA A 228 -2.19 -4.74 7.10
CA ALA A 228 -2.08 -6.12 6.66
C ALA A 228 -3.45 -6.80 6.44
N LEU A 229 -4.46 -6.56 7.29
CA LEU A 229 -5.81 -7.13 7.13
C LEU A 229 -6.58 -6.53 5.95
N PHE A 230 -6.33 -5.25 5.61
CA PHE A 230 -7.02 -4.57 4.51
C PHE A 230 -6.60 -5.03 3.11
N LEU A 231 -5.33 -5.41 2.92
CA LEU A 231 -4.85 -5.97 1.66
C LEU A 231 -5.49 -7.34 1.31
N TYR A 232 -6.16 -7.99 2.27
CA TYR A 232 -6.77 -9.31 2.09
C TYR A 232 -8.30 -9.35 2.08
N THR A 233 -8.98 -8.27 2.47
CA THR A 233 -10.46 -8.24 2.60
C THR A 233 -11.20 -7.79 1.34
N ILE A 234 -10.49 -7.44 0.26
CA ILE A 234 -11.06 -7.00 -1.01
C ILE A 234 -10.53 -7.94 -2.11
N ASN A 235 -11.08 -9.13 -2.32
CA ASN A 235 -12.16 -9.49 -3.28
C ASN A 235 -12.39 -11.03 -3.14
N PRO A 236 -13.58 -11.67 -3.36
CA PRO A 236 -14.61 -11.34 -4.36
C PRO A 236 -16.06 -11.81 -4.00
N THR A 237 -17.02 -10.96 -3.62
CA THR A 237 -18.46 -11.40 -3.67
C THR A 237 -19.55 -10.35 -3.45
N ARG A 238 -19.26 -9.10 -3.07
CA ARG A 238 -20.34 -8.11 -2.80
C ARG A 238 -20.01 -6.70 -3.27
N LEU A 239 -19.86 -6.53 -4.58
CA LEU A 239 -20.23 -5.28 -5.27
C LEU A 239 -21.63 -5.40 -5.92
N SER A 240 -22.38 -6.46 -5.58
CA SER A 240 -23.80 -6.62 -5.93
C SER A 240 -24.68 -5.82 -4.96
N LEU A 241 -24.81 -4.52 -5.20
CA LEU A 241 -25.97 -3.68 -4.82
C LEU A 241 -25.71 -2.33 -5.51
N SER A 242 -26.00 -2.23 -6.81
CA SER A 242 -27.32 -1.76 -7.26
C SER A 242 -27.85 -0.64 -6.35
N TYR A 243 -27.43 0.59 -6.60
CA TYR A 243 -28.34 1.72 -6.53
C TYR A 243 -28.30 2.47 -7.85
N ARG A 244 -29.20 2.00 -8.75
CA ARG A 244 -29.95 2.91 -9.61
C ARG A 244 -30.63 3.91 -8.67
N LEU A 245 -30.25 5.18 -8.77
CA LEU A 245 -31.20 6.27 -8.58
C LEU A 245 -30.97 7.25 -9.73
N SER A 246 -31.60 6.92 -10.85
CA SER A 246 -32.11 7.91 -11.77
C SER A 246 -33.10 8.77 -11.00
N ILE A 247 -32.83 10.05 -10.82
CA ILE A 247 -33.89 11.05 -10.69
C ILE A 247 -33.47 12.23 -11.57
N SER A 248 -34.25 12.34 -12.65
CA SER A 248 -34.48 13.51 -13.50
C SER A 248 -34.74 14.79 -12.71
#